data_AF-A0A6L9IMA6-F1
#
_entry.id   AF-A0A6L9IMA6-F1
#
_cell.length_a   1.000
_cell.length_b   1.000
_cell.length_c   1.000
_cell.angle_alpha   90.00
_cell.angle_beta   90.00
_cell.angle_gamma   90.00
#
_symmetry.space_group_name_H-M   'P 1'
#
loop_
_entity.id
_entity.type
_entity.pdbx_description
1 polymer ?
#
loop_
_entity_poly.entity_id
_entity_poly.type
_entity_poly.pdbx_seq_one_letter_code
_entity_poly.pdbx_strand_id
1 'polypeptide(L)'
;MGEHDADMLSQVQNYRNVVLRYEALDEQIDRLLMAHNGNSDQLSAAERAEYRQLARQRDELFNEMRFMEQVLSLGEDGWETPLDHDESRA
;
A
#
# COMPACT_ATOMS: atom_id res chain seq x y z
N MET A 1 18.40 -19.33 10.47
CA MET A 1 16.99 -19.00 10.77
C MET A 1 16.81 -17.60 11.37
N GLY A 2 17.73 -17.03 12.17
CA GLY A 2 17.48 -15.74 12.84
C GLY A 2 17.51 -14.44 11.99
N GLU A 3 18.21 -14.41 10.85
CA GLU A 3 18.33 -13.18 10.03
C GLU A 3 17.11 -12.92 9.12
N HIS A 4 16.47 -13.97 8.61
CA HIS A 4 15.28 -13.86 7.75
C HIS A 4 14.06 -13.37 8.54
N ASP A 5 13.88 -13.85 9.78
CA ASP A 5 12.77 -13.44 10.64
C ASP A 5 12.90 -11.96 11.06
N ALA A 6 14.13 -11.49 11.30
CA ALA A 6 14.41 -10.09 11.64
C ALA A 6 14.15 -9.15 10.45
N ASP A 7 14.51 -9.57 9.24
CA ASP A 7 14.24 -8.81 8.00
C ASP A 7 12.74 -8.76 7.71
N MET A 8 12.03 -9.88 7.81
CA MET A 8 10.57 -9.93 7.63
C MET A 8 9.85 -9.04 8.65
N LEU A 9 10.27 -9.04 9.92
CA LEU A 9 9.71 -8.15 10.94
C LEU A 9 9.93 -6.67 10.61
N SER A 10 11.11 -6.32 10.07
CA SER A 10 11.39 -4.96 9.62
C SER A 10 10.49 -4.55 8.45
N GLN A 11 10.29 -5.43 7.46
CA GLN A 11 9.41 -5.18 6.33
C GLN A 11 7.95 -4.99 6.77
N VAL A 12 7.45 -5.79 7.71
CA VAL A 12 6.10 -5.63 8.28
C VAL A 12 5.96 -4.30 9.03
N GLN A 13 6.98 -3.86 9.77
CA GLN A 13 6.96 -2.56 10.45
C GLN A 13 6.94 -1.40 9.45
N ASN A 14 7.74 -1.49 8.38
CA ASN A 14 7.76 -0.50 7.31
C ASN A 14 6.39 -0.40 6.62
N TYR A 15 5.78 -1.55 6.29
CA TYR A 15 4.44 -1.59 5.73
C TYR A 15 3.41 -0.89 6.63
N ARG A 16 3.40 -1.20 7.94
CA ARG A 16 2.51 -0.54 8.91
C ARG A 16 2.70 0.98 8.94
N ASN A 17 3.93 1.46 8.88
CA ASN A 17 4.21 2.90 8.87
C ASN A 17 3.65 3.58 7.60
N VAL A 18 3.73 2.92 6.44
CA VAL A 18 3.16 3.45 5.19
C VAL A 18 1.63 3.45 5.25
N VAL A 19 1.01 2.39 5.78
CA VAL A 19 -0.45 2.34 6.00
C VAL A 19 -0.92 3.51 6.87
N LEU A 20 -0.27 3.75 8.02
CA LEU A 20 -0.63 4.86 8.91
C LEU A 20 -0.52 6.22 8.23
N ARG A 21 0.51 6.42 7.39
CA ARG A 21 0.68 7.65 6.61
C ARG A 21 -0.38 7.78 5.52
N TYR A 22 -0.77 6.68 4.89
CA TYR A 22 -1.84 6.64 3.91
C TYR A 22 -3.18 7.03 4.55
N GLU A 23 -3.54 6.43 5.68
CA GLU A 23 -4.75 6.75 6.44
C GLU A 23 -4.77 8.22 6.88
N ALA A 24 -3.63 8.73 7.36
CA ALA A 24 -3.53 10.14 7.75
C ALA A 24 -3.73 11.11 6.56
N LEU A 25 -3.30 10.73 5.35
CA LEU A 25 -3.58 11.52 4.14
C LEU A 25 -5.04 11.42 3.72
N ASP A 26 -5.63 10.23 3.81
CA ASP A 26 -7.05 10.01 3.50
C ASP A 26 -7.94 10.85 4.42
N GLU A 27 -7.66 10.86 5.72
CA GLU A 27 -8.37 11.74 6.68
C GLU A 27 -8.21 13.23 6.37
N GLN A 28 -7.04 13.66 5.90
CA GLN A 28 -6.82 15.06 5.51
C GLN A 28 -7.65 15.43 4.29
N ILE A 29 -7.73 14.53 3.31
CA ILE A 29 -8.58 14.69 2.13
C ILE A 29 -10.05 14.73 2.54
N ASP A 30 -10.48 13.83 3.42
CA ASP A 30 -11.86 13.81 3.93
C ASP A 30 -12.22 15.10 4.66
N ARG A 31 -11.35 15.60 5.55
CA ARG A 31 -11.58 16.89 6.22
C ARG A 31 -11.70 18.04 5.24
N LEU A 32 -10.85 18.06 4.21
CA LEU A 32 -10.88 19.08 3.15
C LEU A 32 -12.19 19.01 2.35
N LEU A 33 -12.69 17.81 2.04
CA LEU A 33 -13.92 17.62 1.28
C LEU A 33 -15.19 17.79 2.12
N MET A 34 -15.17 17.44 3.41
CA MET A 34 -16.32 17.60 4.32
C MET A 34 -16.74 19.07 4.45
N ALA A 35 -15.79 20.01 4.39
CA ALA A 35 -16.08 21.44 4.36
C ALA A 35 -16.93 21.87 3.15
N HIS A 36 -16.96 21.04 2.10
CA HIS A 36 -17.60 21.28 0.81
C HIS A 36 -18.63 20.18 0.46
N ASN A 37 -19.29 19.63 1.48
CA ASN A 37 -20.33 18.61 1.33
C ASN A 37 -19.87 17.37 0.55
N GLY A 38 -18.58 17.01 0.68
CA GLY A 38 -17.96 15.87 0.02
C GLY A 38 -17.60 16.08 -1.46
N ASN A 39 -17.79 17.27 -2.03
CA ASN A 39 -17.55 17.53 -3.45
C ASN A 39 -16.30 18.37 -3.70
N SER A 40 -15.33 17.79 -4.41
CA SER A 40 -14.11 18.49 -4.83
C SER A 40 -14.37 19.67 -5.78
N ASP A 41 -15.54 19.70 -6.43
CA ASP A 41 -15.93 20.76 -7.37
C ASP A 41 -16.24 22.09 -6.68
N GLN A 42 -16.52 22.09 -5.38
CA GLN A 42 -16.81 23.31 -4.62
C GLN A 42 -15.55 23.92 -3.98
N LEU A 43 -14.43 23.20 -4.00
CA LEU A 43 -13.14 23.68 -3.52
C LEU A 43 -12.70 24.94 -4.29
N SER A 44 -12.19 25.94 -3.57
CA SER A 44 -11.51 27.08 -4.16
C SER A 44 -10.25 26.65 -4.91
N ALA A 45 -9.67 27.56 -5.71
CA ALA A 45 -8.44 27.24 -6.45
C ALA A 45 -7.26 26.82 -5.56
N ALA A 46 -7.16 27.40 -4.36
CA ALA A 46 -6.13 27.06 -3.37
C ALA A 46 -6.38 25.66 -2.77
N GLU A 47 -7.61 25.40 -2.32
CA GLU A 47 -8.01 24.09 -1.77
C GLU A 47 -7.91 22.98 -2.81
N ARG A 48 -8.21 23.25 -4.09
CA ARG A 48 -7.99 22.29 -5.18
C ARG A 48 -6.51 21.99 -5.39
N ALA A 49 -5.63 22.97 -5.20
CA ALA A 49 -4.20 22.74 -5.30
C ALA A 49 -3.70 21.85 -4.15
N GLU A 50 -4.18 22.10 -2.93
CA GLU A 50 -3.92 21.27 -1.75
C GLU A 50 -4.46 19.85 -1.93
N TYR A 51 -5.73 19.71 -2.33
CA TYR A 51 -6.34 18.42 -2.64
C TYR A 51 -5.52 17.61 -3.65
N ARG A 52 -5.06 18.23 -4.75
CA ARG A 52 -4.21 17.56 -5.75
C ARG A 52 -2.84 17.17 -5.20
N GLN A 53 -2.30 17.88 -4.23
CA GLN A 53 -1.04 17.49 -3.58
C GLN A 53 -1.25 16.31 -2.65
N LEU A 54 -2.29 16.35 -1.81
CA LEU A 54 -2.66 15.26 -0.91
C LEU A 54 -2.98 13.98 -1.70
N ALA A 55 -3.77 14.07 -2.77
CA ALA A 55 -4.13 12.94 -3.61
C ALA A 55 -2.90 12.27 -4.25
N ARG A 56 -1.94 13.08 -4.76
CA ARG A 56 -0.69 12.54 -5.31
C ARG A 56 0.14 11.80 -4.26
N GLN A 57 0.28 12.37 -3.07
CA GLN A 57 1.01 11.73 -1.97
C GLN A 57 0.32 10.43 -1.54
N ARG A 58 -1.02 10.41 -1.49
CA ARG A 58 -1.79 9.21 -1.17
C ARG A 58 -1.55 8.11 -2.20
N ASP A 59 -1.56 8.47 -3.48
CA ASP A 59 -1.32 7.51 -4.58
C ASP A 59 0.12 6.98 -4.55
N GLU A 60 1.11 7.82 -4.20
CA GLU A 60 2.50 7.39 -3.97
C GLU A 60 2.59 6.34 -2.85
N LEU A 61 1.98 6.60 -1.69
CA LEU A 61 1.94 5.64 -0.58
C LEU A 61 1.18 4.37 -0.94
N PHE A 62 0.09 4.47 -1.71
CA PHE A 62 -0.63 3.30 -2.20
C PHE A 62 0.25 2.40 -3.07
N ASN A 63 0.99 2.99 -4.01
CA ASN A 63 1.93 2.25 -4.84
C ASN A 63 3.04 1.59 -4.01
N GLU A 64 3.54 2.29 -2.98
CA GLU A 64 4.53 1.75 -2.05
C GLU A 64 3.97 0.55 -1.24
N MET A 65 2.73 0.65 -0.75
CA MET A 65 2.03 -0.47 -0.11
C MET A 65 1.91 -1.67 -1.05
N ARG A 66 1.47 -1.46 -2.30
CA ARG A 66 1.33 -2.53 -3.30
C ARG A 66 2.66 -3.22 -3.60
N PHE A 67 3.76 -2.47 -3.64
CA PHE A 67 5.09 -3.05 -3.82
C PHE A 67 5.51 -3.88 -2.60
N MET A 68 5.34 -3.36 -1.38
CA MET A 68 5.68 -4.09 -0.16
C MET A 68 4.82 -5.35 0.04
N GLU A 69 3.53 -5.31 -0.29
CA GLU A 69 2.66 -6.49 -0.28
C GLU A 69 3.20 -7.62 -1.17
N GLN A 70 3.71 -7.27 -2.36
CA GLN A 70 4.33 -8.25 -3.27
C GLN A 70 5.61 -8.83 -2.67
N VAL A 71 6.48 -8.00 -2.09
CA VAL A 71 7.73 -8.46 -1.46
C VAL A 71 7.44 -9.38 -0.26
N LEU A 72 6.50 -8.99 0.60
CA LEU A 72 6.08 -9.80 1.76
C LEU A 72 5.47 -11.13 1.34
N SER A 73 4.63 -11.15 0.30
CA SER A 73 4.04 -12.38 -0.25
C SER A 73 5.10 -13.30 -0.87
N LEU A 74 6.08 -12.76 -1.59
CA LEU A 74 7.16 -13.53 -2.20
C LEU A 74 8.17 -14.08 -1.17
N GLY A 75 8.21 -13.51 0.03
CA GLY A 75 9.00 -14.02 1.15
C GLY A 75 8.35 -15.21 1.88
N GLU A 76 7.06 -15.44 1.69
CA GLU A 76 6.30 -16.55 2.29
C GLU A 76 6.37 -17.84 1.44
N ASP A 77 6.62 -17.71 0.13
CA ASP A 77 6.62 -18.81 -0.85
C ASP A 77 8.03 -19.35 -1.15
N GLY A 78 8.61 -19.99 -0.14
CA GLY A 78 9.77 -20.89 -0.28
C GLY A 78 9.38 -22.37 -0.33
N TRP A 79 8.12 -22.72 -0.57
CA TRP A 79 7.65 -24.11 -0.56
C TRP A 79 7.24 -24.56 -1.96
N GLU A 80 8.08 -25.45 -2.50
CA GLU A 80 7.87 -26.27 -3.69
C GLU A 80 6.42 -26.76 -3.79
N THR A 81 5.75 -26.47 -4.90
CA THR A 81 4.89 -27.50 -5.50
C THR A 81 5.81 -28.39 -6.33
N PRO A 82 6.04 -29.66 -5.96
CA PRO A 82 6.64 -30.59 -6.88
C PRO A 82 5.66 -30.71 -8.05
N LEU A 83 6.07 -30.23 -9.22
CA LEU A 83 5.47 -30.61 -10.49
C LEU A 83 5.84 -32.07 -10.76
N ASP A 84 5.30 -32.99 -9.97
CA ASP A 84 5.24 -34.40 -10.32
C ASP A 84 3.95 -34.59 -11.13
N HIS A 85 4.01 -34.08 -12.36
CA HIS A 85 3.07 -34.49 -13.40
C HIS A 85 3.76 -35.62 -14.18
N ASP A 86 3.96 -36.77 -13.53
CA ASP A 86 4.14 -38.03 -14.23
C ASP A 86 2.79 -38.43 -14.85
N GLU A 87 2.45 -37.77 -15.96
CA GLU A 87 1.56 -38.33 -16.96
C GLU A 87 2.40 -38.57 -18.21
N SER A 88 2.95 -39.78 -18.32
CA SER A 88 2.94 -40.60 -19.54
C SER A 88 4.20 -41.45 -19.66
N ARG A 89 4.08 -42.75 -19.34
CA ARG A 89 4.36 -43.83 -20.30
C ARG A 89 4.08 -45.21 -19.71
N ALA A 90 2.93 -45.77 -20.08
CA ALA A 90 2.76 -47.21 -20.33
C ALA A 90 1.69 -47.39 -21.41
#